data_AF-A0A7R9SWG6-F1
#
_entry.id   AF-A0A7R9SWG6-F1
#
_cell.length_a   1.000
_cell.length_b   1.000
_cell.length_c   1.000
_cell.angle_alpha   90.00
_cell.angle_beta   90.00
_cell.angle_gamma   90.00
#
_symmetry.space_group_name_H-M   'P 1'
#
loop_
_entity.id
_entity.type
_entity.pdbx_description
1 polymer ?
#
loop_
_entity_poly.entity_id
_entity_poly.type
_entity_poly.pdbx_seq_one_letter_code
_entity_poly.pdbx_strand_id
1 'polypeptide(L)'
;WANMPYFRQVRELEGIPVINIHMWFDRKLTSVDHLCFSRSPLLSVYADMSTCCKEYADDERSMLELVFAPCSPLAGGKTNWIAKSDEEIVEATMKELARLFPTEIGPGAPDGGAVLRKSAVVKTPRSVYAAIPGRNKYRPSQETPIENFTLAGDWTSQKFLGSMEGAILAGKLAAEVVTDRSAGRPTQGIKSVQQHVIDEANKASEEVPVGLDLDSDSAFVYGGGEEMSQRSEEALQNQDKEQLEAATVAAR
;
A
#
# COMPACT_ATOMS: atom_id res chain seq x y z
N TRP A 1 17.85 -18.21 7.91
CA TRP A 1 16.40 -17.98 8.06
C TRP A 1 15.60 -18.33 6.81
N ALA A 2 16.16 -18.17 5.59
CA ALA A 2 15.46 -18.43 4.32
C ALA A 2 14.85 -19.84 4.17
N ASN A 3 15.49 -20.85 4.77
CA ASN A 3 15.01 -22.24 4.76
C ASN A 3 14.10 -22.60 5.95
N MET A 4 13.74 -21.63 6.80
CA MET A 4 12.80 -21.89 7.89
C MET A 4 11.37 -21.75 7.35
N PRO A 5 10.51 -22.79 7.47
CA PRO A 5 9.14 -22.74 6.92
C PRO A 5 8.34 -21.53 7.41
N TYR A 6 8.56 -21.12 8.66
CA TYR A 6 7.91 -19.96 9.27
C TYR A 6 8.15 -18.65 8.53
N PHE A 7 9.37 -18.40 8.03
CA PHE A 7 9.68 -17.19 7.28
C PHE A 7 9.38 -17.37 5.79
N ARG A 8 9.49 -18.59 5.27
CA ARG A 8 9.22 -18.89 3.87
C ARG A 8 7.76 -18.65 3.47
N GLN A 9 6.80 -18.93 4.36
CA GLN A 9 5.37 -18.70 4.08
C GLN A 9 5.03 -17.24 3.75
N VAL A 10 5.88 -16.27 4.12
CA VAL A 10 5.65 -14.86 3.81
C VAL A 10 5.75 -14.60 2.29
N ARG A 11 6.45 -15.45 1.53
CA ARG A 11 6.46 -15.41 0.05
C ARG A 11 5.09 -15.63 -0.59
N GLU A 12 4.15 -16.18 0.17
CA GLU A 12 2.76 -16.37 -0.27
C GLU A 12 1.88 -15.13 -0.04
N LEU A 13 2.46 -14.05 0.51
CA LEU A 13 1.83 -12.76 0.73
C LEU A 13 2.48 -11.72 -0.18
N GLU A 14 1.73 -11.27 -1.18
CA GLU A 14 2.18 -10.28 -2.15
C GLU A 14 1.51 -8.93 -1.86
N GLY A 15 2.24 -7.82 -1.95
CA GLY A 15 1.67 -6.48 -1.77
C GLY A 15 0.81 -6.09 -2.98
N ILE A 16 -0.38 -5.52 -2.74
CA ILE A 16 -1.24 -5.00 -3.80
C ILE A 16 -0.84 -3.56 -4.14
N PRO A 17 -0.74 -3.18 -5.42
CA PRO A 17 -0.40 -1.81 -5.77
C PRO A 17 -1.59 -0.88 -5.58
N VAL A 18 -1.31 0.36 -5.18
CA VAL A 18 -2.30 1.44 -5.06
C VAL A 18 -1.64 2.78 -5.37
N ILE A 19 -2.43 3.73 -5.85
CA ILE A 19 -2.00 5.11 -6.05
C ILE A 19 -2.97 6.02 -5.28
N ASN A 20 -2.42 6.97 -4.53
CA ASN A 20 -3.19 8.03 -3.88
C ASN A 20 -2.90 9.35 -4.62
N ILE A 21 -3.94 10.10 -4.97
CA ILE A 21 -3.85 11.32 -5.78
C ILE A 21 -4.44 12.47 -4.99
N HIS A 22 -3.69 13.55 -4.90
CA HIS A 22 -4.13 14.80 -4.29
C HIS A 22 -4.26 15.87 -5.39
N MET A 23 -5.39 16.55 -5.46
CA MET A 23 -5.71 17.53 -6.51
C MET A 23 -6.28 18.81 -5.91
N TRP A 24 -5.58 19.93 -6.09
CA TRP A 24 -5.99 21.24 -5.56
C TRP A 24 -6.64 22.08 -6.64
N PHE A 25 -7.85 22.54 -6.40
CA PHE A 25 -8.62 23.35 -7.33
C PHE A 25 -8.59 24.85 -6.96
N ASP A 26 -8.94 25.70 -7.91
CA ASP A 26 -8.98 27.16 -7.77
C ASP A 26 -10.18 27.68 -6.97
N ARG A 27 -11.23 26.88 -6.85
CA ARG A 27 -12.49 27.21 -6.18
C ARG A 27 -13.00 26.06 -5.32
N LYS A 28 -13.90 26.39 -4.41
CA LYS A 28 -14.59 25.42 -3.56
C LYS A 28 -15.60 24.63 -4.38
N LEU A 29 -15.53 23.31 -4.26
CA LEU A 29 -16.54 22.37 -4.73
C LEU A 29 -17.58 22.16 -3.64
N THR A 30 -18.83 22.01 -4.03
CA THR A 30 -20.00 22.02 -3.14
C THR A 30 -20.75 20.70 -3.10
N SER A 31 -20.44 19.77 -4.00
CA SER A 31 -21.20 18.52 -4.14
C SER A 31 -20.91 17.44 -3.09
N VAL A 32 -19.82 17.55 -2.30
CA VAL A 32 -19.39 16.50 -1.36
C VAL A 32 -18.90 17.05 -0.02
N ASP A 33 -19.31 16.40 1.08
CA ASP A 33 -18.92 16.72 2.47
C ASP A 33 -18.50 15.47 3.28
N HIS A 34 -18.38 14.32 2.62
CA HIS A 34 -18.05 13.02 3.22
C HIS A 34 -17.15 12.18 2.31
N LEU A 35 -16.67 11.05 2.84
CA LEU A 35 -16.06 9.99 2.04
C LEU A 35 -17.09 9.46 1.01
N CYS A 36 -16.72 9.49 -0.26
CA CYS A 36 -17.59 9.09 -1.37
C CYS A 36 -17.04 7.87 -2.11
N PHE A 37 -17.93 6.98 -2.55
CA PHE A 37 -17.59 5.89 -3.46
C PHE A 37 -17.84 6.32 -4.91
N SER A 38 -16.80 6.47 -5.71
CA SER A 38 -16.93 7.00 -7.08
C SER A 38 -17.67 6.07 -8.04
N ARG A 39 -17.63 4.75 -7.80
CA ARG A 39 -18.02 3.70 -8.76
C ARG A 39 -17.38 3.89 -10.14
N SER A 40 -16.21 4.49 -10.18
CA SER A 40 -15.39 4.66 -11.36
C SER A 40 -14.69 3.35 -11.72
N PRO A 41 -14.38 3.09 -13.00
CA PRO A 41 -13.48 2.00 -13.38
C PRO A 41 -12.01 2.23 -12.96
N LEU A 42 -11.64 3.45 -12.55
CA LEU A 42 -10.26 3.84 -12.20
C LEU A 42 -10.12 4.33 -10.75
N LEU A 43 -11.17 4.93 -10.20
CA LEU A 43 -11.17 5.50 -8.86
C LEU A 43 -11.99 4.63 -7.92
N SER A 44 -11.55 4.53 -6.66
CA SER A 44 -12.26 3.83 -5.60
C SER A 44 -13.01 4.87 -4.75
N VAL A 45 -12.53 5.14 -3.54
CA VAL A 45 -13.04 6.18 -2.65
C VAL A 45 -12.32 7.51 -2.88
N TYR A 46 -13.00 8.60 -2.60
CA TYR A 46 -12.43 9.95 -2.58
C TYR A 46 -13.12 10.82 -1.53
N ALA A 47 -12.48 11.92 -1.16
CA ALA A 47 -13.05 12.95 -0.29
C ALA A 47 -12.51 14.33 -0.65
N ASP A 48 -13.29 15.37 -0.39
CA ASP A 48 -12.75 16.73 -0.32
C ASP A 48 -12.13 16.94 1.07
N MET A 49 -10.81 16.90 1.11
CA MET A 49 -10.03 17.03 2.32
C MET A 49 -10.09 18.43 2.91
N SER A 50 -10.36 19.45 2.09
CA SER A 50 -10.60 20.82 2.57
C SER A 50 -11.90 20.97 3.37
N THR A 51 -12.77 19.95 3.33
CA THR A 51 -14.00 19.88 4.11
C THR A 51 -13.89 18.80 5.19
N CYS A 52 -13.34 17.63 4.85
CA CYS A 52 -13.33 16.46 5.74
C CYS A 52 -12.18 16.45 6.75
N CYS A 53 -11.10 17.22 6.53
CA CYS A 53 -9.91 17.23 7.37
C CYS A 53 -9.63 18.63 7.92
N LYS A 54 -9.63 18.76 9.26
CA LYS A 54 -9.48 20.05 9.94
C LYS A 54 -8.17 20.78 9.60
N GLU A 55 -7.07 20.05 9.48
CA GLU A 55 -5.76 20.63 9.17
C GLU A 55 -5.67 21.14 7.72
N TYR A 56 -6.50 20.61 6.83
CA TYR A 56 -6.52 20.97 5.42
C TYR A 56 -7.68 21.91 5.06
N ALA A 57 -8.40 22.42 6.06
CA ALA A 57 -9.60 23.24 5.86
C ALA A 57 -9.31 24.49 5.00
N ASP A 58 -10.13 24.69 3.97
CA ASP A 58 -10.12 25.86 3.09
C ASP A 58 -11.56 26.11 2.62
N ASP A 59 -12.10 27.30 2.91
CA ASP A 59 -13.48 27.68 2.58
C ASP A 59 -13.61 28.17 1.13
N GLU A 60 -12.50 28.58 0.51
CA GLU A 60 -12.49 29.19 -0.82
C GLU A 60 -12.05 28.20 -1.91
N ARG A 61 -11.38 27.11 -1.53
CA ARG A 61 -10.77 26.15 -2.45
C ARG A 61 -10.95 24.71 -1.99
N SER A 62 -10.98 23.78 -2.95
CA SER A 62 -11.06 22.34 -2.67
C SER A 62 -9.74 21.62 -2.89
N MET A 63 -9.53 20.58 -2.08
CA MET A 63 -8.46 19.59 -2.27
C MET A 63 -9.10 18.21 -2.27
N LEU A 64 -9.20 17.58 -3.44
CA LEU A 64 -9.69 16.21 -3.55
C LEU A 64 -8.53 15.24 -3.33
N GLU A 65 -8.71 14.31 -2.40
CA GLU A 65 -7.85 13.14 -2.24
C GLU A 65 -8.60 11.91 -2.73
N LEU A 66 -7.97 11.15 -3.63
CA LEU A 66 -8.59 10.04 -4.35
C LEU A 66 -7.70 8.80 -4.31
N VAL A 67 -8.33 7.65 -4.03
CA VAL A 67 -7.68 6.35 -4.22
C VAL A 67 -7.89 5.91 -5.67
N PHE A 68 -6.79 5.79 -6.42
CA PHE A 68 -6.78 5.27 -7.78
C PHE A 68 -6.50 3.77 -7.75
N ALA A 69 -7.56 3.00 -7.91
CA ALA A 69 -7.55 1.54 -7.94
C ALA A 69 -8.76 1.05 -8.76
N PRO A 70 -8.59 -0.01 -9.58
CA PRO A 70 -7.42 -0.88 -9.65
C PRO A 70 -6.30 -0.33 -10.56
N CYS A 71 -5.04 -0.46 -10.13
CA CYS A 71 -3.87 0.11 -10.83
C CYS A 71 -2.94 -0.93 -11.52
N SER A 72 -3.26 -2.23 -11.47
CA SER A 72 -2.55 -3.30 -12.19
C SER A 72 -3.43 -4.54 -12.38
N PRO A 73 -3.05 -5.52 -13.23
CA PRO A 73 -3.72 -6.82 -13.32
C PRO A 73 -3.83 -7.57 -12.00
N LEU A 74 -2.79 -7.50 -11.14
CA LEU A 74 -2.83 -8.08 -9.79
C LEU A 74 -3.94 -7.47 -8.94
N ALA A 75 -4.19 -6.17 -9.11
CA ALA A 75 -5.28 -5.45 -8.44
C ALA A 75 -6.63 -5.58 -9.17
N GLY A 76 -6.74 -6.33 -10.27
CA GLY A 76 -7.96 -6.50 -11.06
C GLY A 76 -8.18 -5.47 -12.17
N GLY A 77 -7.16 -4.67 -12.49
CA GLY A 77 -7.17 -3.67 -13.57
C GLY A 77 -6.64 -4.22 -14.90
N LYS A 78 -6.93 -3.54 -16.01
CA LYS A 78 -6.40 -3.91 -17.35
C LYS A 78 -5.10 -3.20 -17.70
N THR A 79 -4.86 -2.06 -17.05
CA THR A 79 -3.73 -1.19 -17.31
C THR A 79 -2.84 -1.19 -16.08
N ASN A 80 -1.53 -1.29 -16.31
CA ASN A 80 -0.56 -1.03 -15.26
C ASN A 80 -0.35 0.48 -15.11
N TRP A 81 -1.12 1.09 -14.22
CA TRP A 81 -1.06 2.52 -13.91
C TRP A 81 0.14 2.91 -13.05
N ILE A 82 0.76 1.96 -12.35
CA ILE A 82 1.99 2.24 -11.57
C ILE A 82 3.14 2.68 -12.48
N ALA A 83 3.24 2.10 -13.68
CA ALA A 83 4.27 2.46 -14.66
C ALA A 83 3.92 3.70 -15.52
N LYS A 84 2.76 4.33 -15.29
CA LYS A 84 2.33 5.52 -16.03
C LYS A 84 2.94 6.78 -15.44
N SER A 85 3.09 7.82 -16.28
CA SER A 85 3.54 9.12 -15.79
C SER A 85 2.47 9.75 -14.89
N ASP A 86 2.89 10.68 -14.04
CA ASP A 86 1.97 11.39 -13.14
C ASP A 86 0.96 12.21 -13.95
N GLU A 87 1.38 12.77 -15.08
CA GLU A 87 0.51 13.49 -16.02
C GLU A 87 -0.57 12.57 -16.61
N GLU A 88 -0.21 11.36 -17.04
CA GLU A 88 -1.18 10.38 -17.56
C GLU A 88 -2.22 10.00 -16.50
N ILE A 89 -1.77 9.82 -15.25
CA ILE A 89 -2.64 9.49 -14.10
C ILE A 89 -3.57 10.66 -13.76
N VAL A 90 -3.04 11.89 -13.71
CA VAL A 90 -3.80 13.12 -13.45
C VAL A 90 -4.81 13.37 -14.57
N GLU A 91 -4.43 13.21 -15.83
CA GLU A 91 -5.34 13.38 -16.98
C GLU A 91 -6.50 12.37 -16.93
N ALA A 92 -6.20 11.10 -16.64
CA ALA A 92 -7.23 10.07 -16.47
C ALA A 92 -8.17 10.39 -15.29
N THR A 93 -7.62 10.90 -14.19
CA THR A 93 -8.39 11.31 -13.01
C THR A 93 -9.29 12.50 -13.32
N MET A 94 -8.80 13.52 -14.05
CA MET A 94 -9.61 14.66 -14.48
C MET A 94 -10.80 14.25 -15.35
N LYS A 95 -10.65 13.24 -16.22
CA LYS A 95 -11.75 12.69 -17.02
C LYS A 95 -12.84 12.06 -16.16
N GLU A 96 -12.45 11.29 -15.14
CA GLU A 96 -13.41 10.73 -14.19
C GLU A 96 -14.06 11.80 -13.30
N LEU A 97 -13.29 12.80 -12.86
CA LEU A 97 -13.82 13.93 -12.10
C LEU A 97 -14.84 14.75 -12.90
N ALA A 98 -14.61 14.99 -14.19
CA ALA A 98 -15.60 15.65 -15.04
C ALA A 98 -16.92 14.86 -15.16
N ARG A 99 -16.87 13.52 -15.01
CA ARG A 99 -18.08 12.68 -14.96
C ARG A 99 -18.76 12.71 -13.58
N LEU A 100 -17.98 12.77 -12.50
CA LEU A 100 -18.47 12.78 -11.12
C LEU A 100 -19.03 14.16 -10.71
N PHE A 101 -18.44 15.23 -11.24
CA PHE A 101 -18.78 16.63 -10.95
C PHE A 101 -19.13 17.39 -12.23
N PRO A 102 -20.14 16.96 -13.00
CA PRO A 102 -20.41 17.46 -14.35
C PRO A 102 -20.73 18.96 -14.41
N THR A 103 -21.16 19.55 -13.29
CA THR A 103 -21.49 20.98 -13.17
C THR A 103 -20.40 21.81 -12.52
N GLU A 104 -19.31 21.19 -12.03
CA GLU A 104 -18.25 21.89 -11.31
C GLU A 104 -16.86 21.67 -11.94
N ILE A 105 -16.63 20.55 -12.63
CA ILE A 105 -15.35 20.20 -13.24
C ILE A 105 -15.56 19.83 -14.71
N GLY A 106 -14.74 20.40 -15.60
CA GLY A 106 -14.72 20.07 -17.01
C GLY A 106 -15.71 20.87 -17.87
N PRO A 107 -15.83 20.54 -19.16
CA PRO A 107 -16.50 21.39 -20.16
C PRO A 107 -18.01 21.52 -19.97
N GLY A 108 -18.64 20.68 -19.15
CA GLY A 108 -20.06 20.77 -18.81
C GLY A 108 -20.37 21.83 -17.73
N ALA A 109 -19.35 22.33 -17.04
CA ALA A 109 -19.50 23.28 -15.95
C ALA A 109 -19.57 24.74 -16.45
N PRO A 110 -20.30 25.64 -15.75
CA PRO A 110 -20.27 27.07 -16.03
C PRO A 110 -18.85 27.64 -15.99
N ASP A 111 -18.56 28.59 -16.87
CA ASP A 111 -17.27 29.30 -16.95
C ASP A 111 -16.04 28.38 -17.09
N GLY A 112 -16.23 27.18 -17.66
CA GLY A 112 -15.16 26.20 -17.87
C GLY A 112 -14.85 25.32 -16.66
N GLY A 113 -15.57 25.47 -15.55
CA GLY A 113 -15.40 24.68 -14.33
C GLY A 113 -14.18 25.05 -13.49
N ALA A 114 -13.96 24.28 -12.43
CA ALA A 114 -12.83 24.41 -11.52
C ALA A 114 -11.51 24.06 -12.22
N VAL A 115 -10.49 24.88 -11.99
CA VAL A 115 -9.16 24.75 -12.58
C VAL A 115 -8.22 24.07 -11.60
N LEU A 116 -7.56 23.00 -12.05
CA LEU A 116 -6.50 22.33 -11.29
C LEU A 116 -5.28 23.25 -11.16
N ARG A 117 -4.89 23.55 -9.92
CA ARG A 117 -3.74 24.42 -9.60
C ARG A 117 -2.44 23.64 -9.46
N LYS A 118 -2.52 22.48 -8.80
CA LYS A 118 -1.41 21.55 -8.58
C LYS A 118 -1.96 20.17 -8.24
N SER A 119 -1.10 19.15 -8.36
CA SER A 119 -1.40 17.77 -8.00
C SER A 119 -0.17 17.11 -7.37
N ALA A 120 -0.41 16.04 -6.60
CA ALA A 120 0.63 15.14 -6.12
C ALA A 120 0.15 13.70 -6.29
N VAL A 121 0.97 12.86 -6.92
CA VAL A 121 0.68 11.44 -7.17
C VAL A 121 1.60 10.60 -6.32
N VAL A 122 1.04 9.85 -5.38
CA VAL A 122 1.79 8.97 -4.48
C VAL A 122 1.56 7.53 -4.89
N LYS A 123 2.58 6.91 -5.48
CA LYS A 123 2.54 5.51 -5.95
C LYS A 123 3.06 4.58 -4.87
N THR A 124 2.29 3.56 -4.51
CA THR A 124 2.69 2.50 -3.58
C THR A 124 2.61 1.15 -4.31
N PRO A 125 3.69 0.67 -4.95
CA PRO A 125 3.67 -0.55 -5.76
C PRO A 125 3.38 -1.83 -4.95
N ARG A 126 3.74 -1.84 -3.66
CA ARG A 126 3.45 -2.93 -2.72
C ARG A 126 2.89 -2.35 -1.42
N SER A 127 1.57 -2.14 -1.40
CA SER A 127 0.86 -1.62 -0.23
C SER A 127 0.55 -2.77 0.76
N VAL A 128 -0.67 -2.85 1.26
CA VAL A 128 -1.16 -3.99 2.05
C VAL A 128 -1.07 -5.29 1.26
N TYR A 129 -0.98 -6.43 1.95
CA TYR A 129 -0.97 -7.72 1.27
C TYR A 129 -2.30 -7.96 0.52
N ALA A 130 -2.22 -8.61 -0.64
CA ALA A 130 -3.37 -9.00 -1.44
C ALA A 130 -4.17 -10.08 -0.69
N ALA A 131 -5.34 -9.68 -0.19
CA ALA A 131 -6.25 -10.55 0.55
C ALA A 131 -7.07 -11.47 -0.39
N ILE A 132 -6.41 -12.15 -1.33
CA ILE A 132 -7.07 -13.11 -2.24
C ILE A 132 -7.46 -14.40 -1.50
N PRO A 133 -8.43 -15.18 -2.03
CA PRO A 133 -8.91 -16.38 -1.36
C PRO A 133 -7.78 -17.34 -0.95
N GLY A 134 -7.85 -17.83 0.29
CA GLY A 134 -6.88 -18.79 0.82
C GLY A 134 -5.61 -18.20 1.43
N ARG A 135 -5.40 -16.87 1.38
CA ARG A 135 -4.15 -16.24 1.87
C ARG A 135 -4.01 -16.16 3.39
N ASN A 136 -5.12 -16.15 4.13
CA ASN A 136 -5.09 -15.99 5.59
C ASN A 136 -4.27 -17.08 6.31
N LYS A 137 -4.12 -18.27 5.73
CA LYS A 137 -3.35 -19.38 6.32
C LYS A 137 -1.82 -19.13 6.33
N TYR A 138 -1.32 -18.23 5.50
CA TYR A 138 0.10 -17.89 5.38
C TYR A 138 0.54 -16.70 6.24
N ARG A 139 -0.40 -15.96 6.82
CA ARG A 139 -0.10 -14.86 7.74
C ARG A 139 0.55 -15.44 9.01
N PRO A 140 1.81 -15.09 9.34
CA PRO A 140 2.52 -15.68 10.47
C PRO A 140 2.00 -15.13 11.81
N SER A 141 2.24 -15.85 12.91
CA SER A 141 2.05 -15.31 14.27
C SER A 141 3.00 -14.14 14.56
N GLN A 142 2.87 -13.46 15.70
CA GLN A 142 3.84 -12.47 16.15
C GLN A 142 5.09 -13.15 16.73
N GLU A 143 4.88 -14.28 17.42
CA GLU A 143 5.95 -15.17 17.86
C GLU A 143 6.60 -15.89 16.67
N THR A 144 7.94 -15.81 16.61
CA THR A 144 8.79 -16.48 15.63
C THR A 144 9.62 -17.61 16.27
N PRO A 145 10.14 -18.56 15.47
CA PRO A 145 11.04 -19.62 15.97
C PRO A 145 12.43 -19.12 16.39
N ILE A 146 12.73 -17.83 16.23
CA ILE A 146 13.97 -17.21 16.71
C ILE A 146 13.66 -16.48 18.03
N GLU A 147 14.35 -16.87 19.10
CA GLU A 147 14.05 -16.47 20.50
C GLU A 147 13.96 -14.96 20.71
N ASN A 148 14.88 -14.19 20.12
CA ASN A 148 14.95 -12.74 20.27
C ASN A 148 14.44 -11.99 19.02
N PHE A 149 13.51 -12.60 18.28
CA PHE A 149 12.92 -12.01 17.09
C PHE A 149 11.39 -12.15 17.10
N THR A 150 10.69 -11.04 16.91
CA THR A 150 9.23 -10.92 16.94
C THR A 150 8.77 -10.12 15.73
N LEU A 151 7.64 -10.51 15.13
CA LEU A 151 7.06 -9.82 13.98
C LEU A 151 5.84 -8.99 14.40
N ALA A 152 5.70 -7.82 13.77
CA ALA A 152 4.52 -6.97 13.84
C ALA A 152 4.19 -6.43 12.44
N GLY A 153 2.98 -5.93 12.27
CA GLY A 153 2.46 -5.44 11.00
C GLY A 153 1.11 -6.06 10.67
N ASP A 154 0.32 -5.34 9.89
CA ASP A 154 -1.05 -5.72 9.50
C ASP A 154 -1.13 -7.08 8.79
N TRP A 155 -0.07 -7.46 8.07
CA TRP A 155 0.14 -8.73 7.38
C TRP A 155 0.34 -9.93 8.32
N THR A 156 0.77 -9.71 9.57
CA THR A 156 0.83 -10.77 10.59
C THR A 156 -0.58 -11.23 10.98
N SER A 157 -0.70 -12.38 11.62
CA SER A 157 -1.98 -13.04 11.91
C SER A 157 -2.75 -12.28 12.98
N GLN A 158 -3.84 -11.63 12.56
CA GLN A 158 -4.80 -10.94 13.42
C GLN A 158 -6.16 -10.79 12.68
N LYS A 159 -7.22 -10.39 13.40
CA LYS A 159 -8.63 -10.48 12.95
C LYS A 159 -9.20 -9.28 12.15
N PHE A 160 -8.46 -8.19 12.03
CA PHE A 160 -8.87 -6.90 11.46
C PHE A 160 -8.24 -6.56 10.10
N LEU A 161 -7.90 -7.58 9.28
CA LEU A 161 -7.41 -7.43 7.89
C LEU A 161 -6.11 -6.60 7.76
N GLY A 162 -5.63 -6.40 6.52
CA GLY A 162 -4.59 -5.42 6.21
C GLY A 162 -5.14 -4.01 6.39
N SER A 163 -5.06 -3.48 7.61
CA SER A 163 -5.66 -2.19 7.98
C SER A 163 -4.88 -1.52 9.11
N MET A 164 -5.18 -0.24 9.38
CA MET A 164 -4.62 0.49 10.53
C MET A 164 -4.94 -0.21 11.86
N GLU A 165 -6.17 -0.69 12.05
CA GLU A 165 -6.56 -1.46 13.25
C GLU A 165 -5.78 -2.78 13.32
N GLY A 166 -5.59 -3.44 12.17
CA GLY A 166 -4.78 -4.64 12.07
C GLY A 166 -3.32 -4.42 12.46
N ALA A 167 -2.72 -3.30 12.03
CA ALA A 167 -1.37 -2.92 12.39
C ALA A 167 -1.23 -2.64 13.90
N ILE A 168 -2.18 -1.89 14.49
CA ILE A 168 -2.22 -1.61 15.93
C ILE A 168 -2.34 -2.90 16.73
N LEU A 169 -3.30 -3.77 16.37
CA LEU A 169 -3.49 -5.04 17.06
C LEU A 169 -2.26 -5.94 16.93
N ALA A 170 -1.65 -6.02 15.74
CA ALA A 170 -0.41 -6.78 15.54
C ALA A 170 0.74 -6.27 16.42
N GLY A 171 0.88 -4.94 16.56
CA GLY A 171 1.85 -4.34 17.47
C GLY A 171 1.60 -4.70 18.94
N LYS A 172 0.33 -4.68 19.38
CA LYS A 172 -0.05 -5.12 20.74
C LYS A 172 0.29 -6.59 20.97
N LEU A 173 -0.07 -7.48 20.04
CA LEU A 173 0.24 -8.90 20.12
C LEU A 173 1.75 -9.19 20.12
N ALA A 174 2.53 -8.41 19.38
CA ALA A 174 3.99 -8.50 19.39
C ALA A 174 4.56 -8.06 20.75
N ALA A 175 4.05 -6.97 21.32
CA ALA A 175 4.44 -6.52 22.66
C ALA A 175 4.08 -7.55 23.75
N GLU A 176 2.94 -8.24 23.62
CA GLU A 176 2.57 -9.36 24.50
C GLU A 176 3.60 -10.48 24.43
N VAL A 177 4.01 -10.92 23.23
CA VAL A 177 5.06 -11.94 23.04
C VAL A 177 6.37 -11.54 23.72
N VAL A 178 6.81 -10.29 23.54
CA VAL A 178 8.05 -9.78 24.16
C VAL A 178 7.93 -9.77 25.68
N THR A 179 6.80 -9.29 26.21
CA THR A 179 6.55 -9.19 27.65
C THR A 179 6.47 -10.57 28.31
N ASP A 180 5.82 -11.53 27.65
CA ASP A 180 5.68 -12.90 28.15
C ASP A 180 7.04 -13.61 28.16
N ARG A 181 7.82 -13.51 27.07
CA ARG A 181 9.20 -14.03 27.02
C ARG A 181 10.08 -13.44 28.12
N SER A 182 10.05 -12.11 28.28
CA SER A 182 10.83 -11.43 29.31
C SER A 182 10.45 -11.84 30.73
N ALA A 183 9.20 -12.26 30.95
CA ALA A 183 8.71 -12.68 32.25
C ALA A 183 8.71 -14.21 32.46
N GLY A 184 9.23 -14.98 31.50
CA GLY A 184 9.19 -16.45 31.54
C GLY A 184 7.78 -17.04 31.49
N ARG A 185 6.80 -16.30 30.94
CA ARG A 185 5.42 -16.77 30.74
C ARG A 185 5.26 -17.44 29.38
N PRO A 186 4.32 -18.41 29.25
CA PRO A 186 4.01 -18.99 27.95
C PRO A 186 3.38 -17.94 27.03
N THR A 187 3.79 -17.94 25.77
CA THR A 187 3.22 -17.16 24.67
C THR A 187 2.07 -17.92 24.00
N GLN A 188 1.37 -17.26 23.07
CA GLN A 188 0.31 -17.89 22.26
C GLN A 188 0.83 -18.93 21.24
N GLY A 189 2.15 -19.03 21.06
CA GLY A 189 2.77 -20.01 20.20
C GLY A 189 2.86 -19.60 18.73
N ILE A 190 3.56 -20.43 17.97
CA ILE A 190 3.70 -20.29 16.52
C ILE A 190 2.44 -20.83 15.84
N LYS A 191 1.83 -20.02 14.97
CA LYS A 191 0.73 -20.48 14.11
C LYS A 191 1.23 -21.57 13.15
N SER A 192 0.41 -22.60 12.94
CA SER A 192 0.78 -23.74 12.09
C SER A 192 1.11 -23.32 10.66
N VAL A 193 2.27 -23.78 10.19
CA VAL A 193 2.74 -23.59 8.81
C VAL A 193 2.17 -24.69 7.93
N GLN A 194 1.83 -24.35 6.70
CA GLN A 194 1.24 -25.29 5.73
C GLN A 194 2.27 -26.34 5.28
N GLN A 195 1.86 -27.60 5.11
CA GLN A 195 2.77 -28.70 4.78
C GLN A 195 3.59 -28.46 3.50
N HIS A 196 2.97 -27.96 2.43
CA HIS A 196 3.70 -27.66 1.19
C HIS A 196 4.83 -26.62 1.39
N VAL A 197 4.64 -25.63 2.27
CA VAL A 197 5.69 -24.65 2.61
C VAL A 197 6.84 -25.32 3.35
N ILE A 198 6.54 -26.28 4.22
CA ILE A 198 7.56 -27.09 4.92
C ILE A 198 8.35 -27.92 3.89
N ASP A 199 7.65 -28.58 2.97
CA ASP A 199 8.27 -29.41 1.93
C ASP A 199 9.14 -28.59 0.98
N GLU A 200 8.71 -27.37 0.62
CA GLU A 200 9.48 -26.42 -0.18
C GLU A 200 10.71 -25.88 0.57
N ALA A 201 10.56 -25.56 1.85
CA ALA A 201 11.66 -25.09 2.68
C ALA A 201 12.77 -26.15 2.82
N ASN A 202 12.40 -27.42 2.93
CA ASN A 202 13.35 -28.54 2.98
C ASN A 202 14.14 -28.76 1.68
N LYS A 203 13.59 -28.33 0.54
CA LYS A 203 14.22 -28.45 -0.79
C LYS A 203 15.02 -27.21 -1.17
N ALA A 204 14.91 -26.13 -0.41
CA ALA A 204 15.50 -24.86 -0.77
C ALA A 204 17.00 -24.80 -0.44
N SER A 205 17.76 -24.14 -1.32
CA SER A 205 19.12 -23.73 -1.03
C SER A 205 19.13 -22.45 -0.22
N GLU A 206 20.18 -22.25 0.56
CA GLU A 206 20.41 -20.98 1.25
C GLU A 206 20.53 -19.84 0.23
N GLU A 207 19.77 -18.78 0.45
CA GLU A 207 19.82 -17.55 -0.35
C GLU A 207 20.59 -16.50 0.46
N VAL A 208 21.62 -15.90 -0.15
CA VAL A 208 22.37 -14.81 0.46
C VAL A 208 21.46 -13.56 0.45
N PRO A 209 21.20 -12.93 1.60
CA PRO A 209 20.44 -11.69 1.63
C PRO A 209 21.12 -10.62 0.78
N VAL A 210 20.36 -9.86 0.00
CA VAL A 210 20.86 -8.75 -0.84
C VAL A 210 21.59 -7.68 0.00
N GLY A 211 21.35 -7.63 1.31
CA GLY A 211 21.92 -6.65 2.22
C GLY A 211 21.18 -5.31 2.16
N LEU A 212 21.44 -4.43 3.12
CA LEU A 212 21.00 -3.03 3.06
C LEU A 212 22.18 -2.19 2.60
N ASP A 213 21.95 -1.27 1.66
CA ASP A 213 22.95 -0.27 1.29
C ASP A 213 22.95 0.85 2.35
N LEU A 214 23.64 0.59 3.47
CA LEU A 214 23.73 1.52 4.60
C LEU A 214 24.51 2.81 4.26
N ASP A 215 25.24 2.82 3.16
CA ASP A 215 25.97 3.99 2.67
C ASP A 215 25.10 4.87 1.76
N SER A 216 23.89 4.40 1.42
CA SER A 216 22.91 5.22 0.70
C SER A 216 22.11 6.10 1.68
N ASP A 217 22.06 7.41 1.40
CA ASP A 217 21.13 8.36 2.07
C ASP A 217 19.66 8.13 1.67
N SER A 218 19.35 6.97 1.07
CA SER A 218 18.03 6.66 0.54
C SER A 218 17.07 6.26 1.66
N ALA A 219 15.86 6.84 1.67
CA ALA A 219 14.88 6.56 2.72
C ALA A 219 14.35 5.12 2.67
N PHE A 220 14.53 4.40 1.55
CA PHE A 220 14.10 2.99 1.42
C PHE A 220 14.77 2.08 2.44
N VAL A 221 16.00 2.39 2.84
CA VAL A 221 16.76 1.60 3.83
C VAL A 221 16.08 1.60 5.20
N TYR A 222 15.34 2.67 5.52
CA TYR A 222 14.72 2.89 6.83
C TYR A 222 13.19 2.82 6.81
N GLY A 223 12.59 2.48 5.67
CA GLY A 223 11.13 2.36 5.53
C GLY A 223 10.37 3.68 5.66
N GLY A 224 11.03 4.82 5.41
CA GLY A 224 10.39 6.12 5.33
C GLY A 224 9.75 6.36 3.97
N GLY A 225 8.67 7.14 3.93
CA GLY A 225 8.16 7.68 2.66
C GLY A 225 9.10 8.77 2.14
N GLU A 226 9.53 8.65 0.89
CA GLU A 226 10.36 9.63 0.19
C GLU A 226 9.72 9.94 -1.17
N GLU A 227 9.82 11.20 -1.60
CA GLU A 227 9.51 11.56 -2.97
C GLU A 227 10.54 10.91 -3.90
N MET A 228 10.09 10.05 -4.84
CA MET A 228 10.97 9.31 -5.74
C MET A 228 11.80 10.28 -6.59
N SER A 229 13.06 10.51 -6.22
CA SER A 229 14.04 11.16 -7.10
C SER A 229 14.65 10.13 -8.05
N GLN A 230 15.26 10.59 -9.15
CA GLN A 230 15.99 9.68 -10.06
C GLN A 230 17.05 8.83 -9.33
N ARG A 231 17.72 9.40 -8.33
CA ARG A 231 18.70 8.68 -7.49
C ARG A 231 18.01 7.63 -6.62
N SER A 232 16.85 7.95 -6.07
CA SER A 232 16.05 7.07 -5.23
C SER A 232 15.51 5.90 -6.08
N GLU A 233 15.07 6.15 -7.31
CA GLU A 233 14.70 5.11 -8.29
C GLU A 233 15.87 4.17 -8.62
N GLU A 234 17.07 4.70 -8.88
CA GLU A 234 18.26 3.88 -9.15
C GLU A 234 18.64 3.01 -7.95
N ALA A 235 18.58 3.57 -6.72
CA ALA A 235 18.82 2.82 -5.50
C ALA A 235 17.79 1.70 -5.30
N LEU A 236 16.51 1.99 -5.55
CA LEU A 236 15.44 1.01 -5.46
C LEU A 236 15.57 -0.08 -6.54
N GLN A 237 15.98 0.27 -7.76
CA GLN A 237 16.22 -0.69 -8.85
C GLN A 237 17.32 -1.70 -8.49
N ASN A 238 18.34 -1.27 -7.74
CA ASN A 238 19.43 -2.13 -7.31
C ASN A 238 19.04 -3.03 -6.12
N GLN A 239 18.22 -2.54 -5.19
CA GLN A 239 17.84 -3.30 -3.99
C GLN A 239 16.62 -4.19 -4.19
N ASP A 240 15.61 -3.68 -4.91
CA ASP A 240 14.32 -4.32 -5.08
C ASP A 240 13.71 -3.93 -6.42
N LYS A 241 14.38 -4.42 -7.48
CA LYS A 241 13.94 -4.27 -8.86
C LYS A 241 12.48 -4.66 -9.05
N GLU A 242 11.98 -5.63 -8.30
CA GLU A 242 10.58 -6.07 -8.35
C GLU A 242 9.60 -4.97 -7.92
N GLN A 243 9.95 -4.04 -7.03
CA GLN A 243 9.08 -2.89 -6.72
C GLN A 243 8.88 -1.96 -7.93
N LEU A 244 9.88 -1.83 -8.79
CA LEU A 244 9.81 -1.03 -10.01
C LEU A 244 9.26 -1.87 -11.19
N GLU A 245 9.49 -3.18 -11.18
CA GLU A 245 9.11 -4.14 -12.22
C GLU A 245 7.79 -4.87 -11.99
N ALA A 246 7.12 -4.72 -10.84
CA ALA A 246 5.78 -5.26 -10.54
C ALA A 246 4.69 -4.82 -11.54
N ALA A 247 5.08 -4.03 -12.54
CA ALA A 247 4.50 -3.94 -13.87
C ALA A 247 4.35 -5.26 -14.67
N THR A 248 5.03 -6.36 -14.30
CA THR A 248 5.19 -7.52 -15.19
C THR A 248 5.11 -8.88 -14.50
N VAL A 249 4.19 -9.09 -13.57
CA VAL A 249 3.79 -10.47 -13.21
C VAL A 249 2.50 -10.80 -13.95
N ALA A 250 2.69 -11.31 -15.17
CA ALA A 250 1.66 -12.05 -15.87
C ALA A 250 1.33 -13.32 -15.07
N ALA A 251 0.03 -13.59 -14.95
CA ALA A 251 -0.62 -14.84 -14.55
C ALA A 251 0.33 -16.02 -14.20
N ARG A 252 0.39 -16.36 -12.91
CA ARG A 252 0.59 -17.75 -12.47
C ARG A 252 -0.70 -18.25 -11.83
#